data_AF-A0AA91GKU7-F1
#
_entry.id   AF-A0AA91GKU7-F1
#
_cell.length_a   1.000
_cell.length_b   1.000
_cell.length_c   1.000
_cell.angle_alpha   90.00
_cell.angle_beta   90.00
_cell.angle_gamma   90.00
#
_symmetry.space_group_name_H-M   'P 1'
#
loop_
_entity.id
_entity.type
_entity.pdbx_description
1 polymer ?
#
loop_
_entity_poly.entity_id
_entity_poly.type
_entity_poly.pdbx_seq_one_letter_code
_entity_poly.pdbx_strand_id
1 'polypeptide(L)'
;MCLGIPGQIIEITDVKQKLAVVNVGGVKRQVNIACIVDEQHPVESCVGDWALIHVGFAMNRINEKEAMETLQILEELAEVIAMGS
;
A
#
# COMPACT_ATOMS: atom_id res chain seq x y z
N MET A 1 5.29 9.87 -14.12
CA MET A 1 5.01 8.46 -13.75
C MET A 1 5.47 8.28 -12.32
N CYS A 2 4.60 8.47 -11.34
CA CYS A 2 4.94 8.21 -9.94
C CYS A 2 4.44 6.81 -9.58
N LEU A 3 5.36 5.84 -9.43
CA LEU A 3 5.04 4.52 -8.90
C LEU A 3 4.54 4.71 -7.45
N GLY A 4 3.27 4.40 -7.20
CA GLY A 4 2.79 4.20 -5.84
C GLY A 4 3.49 3.00 -5.24
N ILE A 5 3.93 3.09 -3.99
CA ILE A 5 4.61 1.98 -3.33
C ILE A 5 3.55 1.12 -2.63
N PRO A 6 3.49 -0.20 -2.86
CA PRO A 6 2.58 -1.07 -2.15
C PRO A 6 2.93 -1.08 -0.66
N GLY A 7 1.92 -0.93 0.18
CA GLY A 7 2.06 -0.99 1.63
C GLY A 7 0.87 -1.71 2.26
N GLN A 8 1.16 -2.45 3.32
CA GLN A 8 0.15 -3.17 4.09
C GLN A 8 -0.31 -2.32 5.26
N ILE A 9 -1.62 -2.17 5.44
CA ILE A 9 -2.20 -1.48 6.58
C ILE A 9 -2.08 -2.38 7.81
N ILE A 10 -1.32 -1.95 8.81
CA ILE A 10 -1.04 -2.75 10.01
C ILE A 10 -1.85 -2.31 11.23
N GLU A 11 -2.31 -1.05 11.26
CA GLU A 11 -3.04 -0.49 12.39
C GLU A 11 -3.86 0.73 11.95
N ILE A 12 -5.01 0.97 12.58
CA ILE A 12 -5.79 2.20 12.40
C ILE A 12 -5.51 3.13 13.58
N THR A 13 -4.95 4.31 13.30
CA THR A 13 -4.63 5.32 14.33
C THR A 13 -5.81 6.24 14.63
N ASP A 14 -6.61 6.59 13.61
CA ASP A 14 -7.76 7.47 13.81
C ASP A 14 -8.88 7.16 12.81
N VAL A 15 -10.00 6.65 13.31
CA VAL A 15 -11.15 6.26 12.47
C VAL A 15 -11.88 7.48 11.90
N LYS A 16 -11.96 8.58 12.65
CA LYS A 16 -12.70 9.78 12.22
C LYS A 16 -11.97 10.52 11.10
N GLN A 17 -10.65 10.61 11.21
CA GLN A 17 -9.75 11.22 10.23
C GLN A 17 -9.30 10.23 9.14
N LYS A 18 -9.67 8.95 9.26
CA LYS A 18 -9.33 7.86 8.34
C LYS A 18 -7.81 7.73 8.18
N LEU A 19 -7.10 7.76 9.30
CA LEU A 19 -5.64 7.64 9.38
C LEU A 19 -5.26 6.23 9.83
N ALA A 20 -4.33 5.62 9.12
CA ALA A 20 -3.81 4.30 9.40
C ALA A 20 -2.29 4.27 9.33
N VAL A 21 -1.67 3.35 10.07
CA VAL A 21 -0.25 3.02 9.94
C VAL A 21 -0.11 1.94 8.89
N VAL A 22 0.72 2.23 7.89
CA VAL A 22 1.02 1.34 6.77
C VAL A 22 2.49 0.95 6.85
N ASN A 23 2.77 -0.34 6.69
CA ASN A 23 4.12 -0.86 6.52
C ASN A 23 4.48 -0.88 5.04
N VAL A 24 5.46 -0.08 4.66
CA VAL A 24 5.97 0.04 3.29
C VAL A 24 7.41 -0.45 3.29
N GLY A 25 7.65 -1.68 2.83
CA GLY A 25 9.00 -2.26 2.75
C GLY A 25 9.76 -2.29 4.09
N GLY A 26 9.06 -2.49 5.21
CA GLY A 26 9.63 -2.51 6.57
C GLY A 26 9.55 -1.18 7.32
N VAL A 27 9.15 -0.08 6.67
CA VAL A 27 9.01 1.23 7.30
C VAL A 27 7.54 1.52 7.61
N LYS A 28 7.24 1.82 8.87
CA LYS A 28 5.91 2.24 9.32
C LYS A 28 5.68 3.72 9.00
N ARG A 29 4.60 4.05 8.31
CA ARG A 29 4.21 5.42 7.95
C ARG A 29 2.74 5.65 8.21
N GLN A 30 2.39 6.84 8.67
CA GLN A 30 1.00 7.25 8.79
C GLN A 30 0.48 7.71 7.43
N VAL A 31 -0.65 7.14 7.02
CA VAL A 31 -1.26 7.34 5.71
C VAL A 31 -2.75 7.58 5.88
N ASN A 32 -3.30 8.49 5.07
CA ASN A 32 -4.74 8.66 5.00
C ASN A 32 -5.36 7.62 4.04
N ILE A 33 -6.31 6.84 4.54
CA ILE A 33 -7.00 5.76 3.81
C ILE A 33 -8.40 6.17 3.35
N ALA A 34 -8.75 7.47 3.40
CA ALA A 34 -10.08 7.94 3.05
C ALA A 34 -10.54 7.56 1.64
N CYS A 35 -9.62 7.39 0.69
CA CYS A 35 -9.94 7.06 -0.70
C CYS A 35 -10.26 5.57 -0.93
N ILE A 36 -10.02 4.71 0.05
CA ILE A 36 -10.25 3.25 -0.06
C ILE A 36 -11.29 2.73 0.95
N VAL A 37 -11.94 3.66 1.66
CA VAL A 37 -12.94 3.40 2.69
C VAL A 37 -14.31 3.76 2.14
N ASP A 38 -15.22 2.79 2.16
CA ASP A 38 -16.58 2.91 1.64
C ASP A 38 -17.57 2.22 2.57
N GLU A 39 -18.88 2.37 2.35
CA GLU A 39 -19.93 1.75 3.18
C GLU A 39 -19.82 0.22 3.26
N GLN A 40 -19.27 -0.41 2.22
CA GLN A 40 -19.04 -1.85 2.16
C GLN A 40 -17.71 -2.29 2.79
N HIS A 41 -16.79 -1.35 3.00
CA HIS A 41 -15.45 -1.60 3.54
C HIS A 41 -15.04 -0.49 4.53
N PRO A 42 -15.50 -0.59 5.78
CA PRO A 42 -15.22 0.43 6.79
C PRO A 42 -13.74 0.44 7.19
N VAL A 43 -13.30 1.55 7.76
CA VAL A 43 -11.91 1.81 8.21
C VAL A 43 -11.35 0.65 9.04
N GLU A 44 -12.17 0.07 9.93
CA GLU A 44 -11.79 -1.06 10.79
C GLU A 44 -11.47 -2.34 10.01
N SER A 45 -12.13 -2.56 8.87
CA SER A 45 -11.88 -3.69 7.98
C SER A 45 -10.67 -3.46 7.08
N CYS A 46 -10.07 -2.27 7.07
CA CYS A 46 -8.87 -1.98 6.28
C CYS A 46 -7.58 -2.57 6.86
N VAL A 47 -7.59 -3.08 8.10
CA VAL A 47 -6.40 -3.70 8.69
C VAL A 47 -6.10 -5.01 7.96
N GLY A 48 -4.87 -5.14 7.46
CA GLY A 48 -4.41 -6.27 6.66
C GLY A 48 -4.55 -6.05 5.15
N ASP A 49 -5.32 -5.06 4.69
CA ASP A 49 -5.39 -4.71 3.27
C ASP A 49 -4.06 -4.14 2.77
N TRP A 50 -3.81 -4.37 1.49
CA TRP A 50 -2.71 -3.76 0.76
C TRP A 50 -3.22 -2.60 -0.07
N ALA A 51 -2.49 -1.49 -0.08
CA ALA A 51 -2.84 -0.33 -0.87
C ALA A 51 -1.61 0.31 -1.50
N LEU A 52 -1.81 0.95 -2.65
CA LEU A 52 -0.80 1.77 -3.28
C LEU A 52 -0.73 3.13 -2.59
N ILE A 53 0.42 3.41 -1.98
CA ILE A 53 0.65 4.63 -1.21
C ILE A 53 1.34 5.65 -2.12
N HIS A 54 0.74 6.84 -2.21
CA HIS A 54 1.30 7.97 -2.92
C HIS A 54 1.23 9.23 -2.05
N VAL A 55 2.39 9.84 -1.76
CA VAL A 55 2.51 11.10 -1.00
C VAL A 55 1.71 11.19 0.31
N GLY A 56 1.53 10.06 1.01
CA GLY A 56 0.79 10.00 2.29
C GLY A 56 -0.69 9.65 2.18
N PHE A 57 -1.15 9.24 0.99
CA PHE A 57 -2.51 8.77 0.75
C PHE A 57 -2.51 7.37 0.16
N ALA A 58 -3.47 6.54 0.57
CA ALA A 58 -3.78 5.29 -0.10
C ALA A 58 -4.67 5.60 -1.31
N MET A 59 -4.15 5.42 -2.54
CA MET A 59 -4.90 5.73 -3.75
C MET A 59 -5.88 4.62 -4.14
N ASN A 60 -5.46 3.37 -4.03
CA ASN A 60 -6.28 2.22 -4.39
C ASN A 60 -5.89 1.02 -3.54
N ARG A 61 -6.90 0.24 -3.15
CA ARG A 61 -6.70 -1.10 -2.59
C ARG A 61 -6.27 -2.03 -3.70
N ILE A 62 -5.29 -2.86 -3.39
CA ILE A 62 -4.81 -3.92 -4.25
C ILE A 62 -4.93 -5.23 -3.47
N ASN A 63 -5.25 -6.32 -4.15
CA ASN A 63 -5.25 -7.62 -3.51
C ASN A 63 -3.82 -8.03 -3.18
N GLU A 64 -3.63 -8.78 -2.09
CA GLU A 64 -2.31 -9.29 -1.69
C GLU A 64 -1.60 -10.04 -2.83
N LYS A 65 -2.35 -10.81 -3.62
CA LYS A 65 -1.84 -11.49 -4.81
C LYS A 65 -1.29 -10.49 -5.85
N GLU A 66 -2.07 -9.47 -6.20
CA GLU A 66 -1.64 -8.42 -7.15
C GLU A 66 -0.41 -7.65 -6.62
N ALA A 67 -0.38 -7.40 -5.31
CA ALA A 67 0.75 -6.76 -4.64
C ALA A 67 2.03 -7.60 -4.73
N MET A 68 1.93 -8.91 -4.46
CA MET A 68 3.04 -9.85 -4.59
C MET A 68 3.49 -10.01 -6.03
N GLU A 69 2.58 -10.19 -6.99
CA GLU A 69 2.96 -10.32 -8.40
C GLU A 69 3.65 -9.04 -8.91
N THR A 70 3.18 -7.86 -8.50
CA THR A 70 3.84 -6.59 -8.84
C THR A 70 5.23 -6.48 -8.19
N LEU A 71 5.37 -6.88 -6.92
CA LEU A 71 6.66 -6.91 -6.23
C LEU A 71 7.64 -7.88 -6.90
N GLN A 72 7.19 -9.09 -7.26
CA GLN A 72 8.01 -10.08 -7.97
C GLN A 72 8.46 -9.57 -9.33
N ILE A 73 7.55 -9.00 -10.13
CA ILE A 73 7.88 -8.43 -11.44
C ILE A 73 8.88 -7.27 -11.30
N LEU A 74 8.75 -6.43 -10.28
CA LEU A 74 9.70 -5.36 -9.99
C LEU A 74 11.08 -5.89 -9.58
N GLU A 75 11.13 -6.99 -8.83
CA GLU A 75 12.37 -7.65 -8.42
C GLU A 75 13.08 -8.30 -9.62
N GLU A 76 12.32 -8.99 -10.49
CA GLU A 76 12.83 -9.56 -11.75
C GLU A 76 13.34 -8.47 -12.71
N LEU A 77 12.62 -7.35 -12.84
CA LEU A 77 13.08 -6.20 -13.63
C LEU A 77 14.34 -5.55 -13.05
N ALA A 78 14.47 -5.47 -11.72
CA ALA A 78 15.66 -4.94 -11.07
C ALA A 78 16.90 -5.81 -11.37
N GLU A 79 16.77 -7.14 -11.39
CA GLU A 79 17.86 -8.05 -11.78
C GLU A 79 18.24 -7.90 -13.27
N VAL A 80 17.26 -7.78 -14.16
CA VAL A 80 17.52 -7.62 -15.60
C VAL A 80 18.23 -6.29 -15.91
N ILE A 81 17.93 -5.22 -15.18
CA ILE A 81 18.60 -3.92 -15.35
C ILE A 81 20.02 -3.94 -14.74
N ALA A 82 20.24 -4.67 -13.64
CA ALA A 82 21.54 -4.77 -12.99
C ALA A 82 22.58 -5.58 -13.79
N MET A 83 22.14 -6.54 -14.61
CA MET A 83 23.03 -7.34 -15.48
C MET A 83 23.39 -6.66 -16.81
N GLY A 84 22.87 -5.44 -17.06
CA GLY A 84 23.06 -4.70 -18.31
C GLY A 84 24.05 -3.54 -18.26
N SER A 85 24.81 -3.37 -17.17
CA SER A 85 25.88 -2.34 -17.03
C SER A 85 27.27 -2.94 -17.05
#